data_AF-A0A0B6F0Y7-F1
#
_entry.id   AF-A0A0B6F0Y7-F1
#
_cell.length_a   1.000
_cell.length_b   1.000
_cell.length_c   1.000
_cell.angle_alpha   90.00
_cell.angle_beta   90.00
_cell.angle_gamma   90.00
#
_symmetry.space_group_name_H-M   'P 1'
#
loop_
_entity.id
_entity.type
_entity.pdbx_description
1 polymer ?
#
loop_
_entity_poly.entity_id
_entity_poly.type
_entity_poly.pdbx_seq_one_letter_code
_entity_poly.pdbx_strand_id
1 'polypeptide(L)'
;MTQSPITLPRTKLKLSPHEPRTLAAQQSTADVSQPNPHIDRSGIREIIDGAGPSPGRALLEKNSTGLITGILVITVLAIGLAIAAAAFAVYSETKAAGPVILISLLIFVALTVFLVVASVRGKKSLNRMVKGMDNTWKNGWIEYRPVLIGELALVRQKDDGDTMTYYYTAPLLMLQPDGSMNRVPSSQFTNRDPAWLKAKKFAMADSPQTATVDFTHNNGWDVVGYRVDLPNPEPQFGLGLTKQQVEAVLSFAAKNWVR
;
A
#
# COMPACT_ATOMS: atom_id res chain seq x y z
N MET A 1 36.91 -16.79 -14.55
CA MET A 1 36.17 -17.30 -13.39
C MET A 1 34.79 -16.64 -13.38
N THR A 2 33.75 -17.39 -13.71
CA THR A 2 32.35 -16.93 -13.70
C THR A 2 31.87 -16.93 -12.25
N GLN A 3 31.94 -15.79 -11.57
CA GLN A 3 31.25 -15.63 -10.28
C GLN A 3 29.75 -15.76 -10.53
N SER A 4 29.11 -16.76 -9.92
CA SER A 4 27.66 -16.84 -9.89
C SER A 4 27.12 -15.53 -9.28
N PRO A 5 26.14 -14.87 -9.91
CA PRO A 5 25.59 -13.64 -9.37
C PRO A 5 25.04 -13.90 -7.97
N ILE A 6 25.47 -13.09 -7.00
CA ILE A 6 24.96 -13.16 -5.64
C ILE A 6 23.46 -12.91 -5.72
N THR A 7 22.66 -13.87 -5.27
CA THR A 7 21.21 -13.74 -5.29
C THR A 7 20.75 -13.17 -3.95
N LEU A 8 19.90 -12.14 -4.00
CA LEU A 8 19.24 -11.60 -2.81
C LEU A 8 17.93 -12.38 -2.60
N PRO A 9 17.89 -13.39 -1.69
CA PRO A 9 16.72 -14.24 -1.54
C PRO A 9 15.52 -13.42 -1.06
N ARG A 10 14.41 -13.49 -1.81
CA ARG A 10 13.21 -12.68 -1.52
C ARG A 10 12.58 -13.05 -0.19
N THR A 11 12.00 -12.03 0.44
CA THR A 11 11.06 -12.27 1.52
C THR A 11 9.85 -13.06 1.04
N LYS A 12 9.43 -14.02 1.87
CA LYS A 12 8.14 -14.72 1.72
C LYS A 12 7.00 -13.97 2.42
N LEU A 13 7.31 -12.89 3.14
CA LEU A 13 6.33 -12.07 3.81
C LEU A 13 5.52 -11.27 2.79
N LYS A 14 4.22 -11.18 3.02
CA LYS A 14 3.37 -10.20 2.34
C LYS A 14 3.28 -8.99 3.25
N LEU A 15 4.14 -8.01 3.02
CA LEU A 15 4.19 -6.79 3.81
C LEU A 15 3.19 -5.76 3.27
N SER A 16 2.33 -5.29 4.17
CA SER A 16 1.37 -4.24 3.91
C SER A 16 1.66 -3.04 4.82
N PRO A 17 1.71 -1.81 4.28
CA PRO A 17 1.91 -0.64 5.12
C PRO A 17 0.80 -0.53 6.18
N HIS A 18 1.15 0.00 7.36
CA HIS A 18 0.22 0.16 8.47
C HIS A 18 -0.96 1.09 8.12
N GLU A 19 -0.68 2.21 7.47
CA GLU A 19 -1.69 3.09 6.90
C GLU A 19 -1.38 3.27 5.41
N PRO A 20 -2.40 3.41 4.54
CA PRO A 20 -2.21 3.94 3.19
C PRO A 20 -1.84 5.44 3.22
N ARG A 21 -1.40 5.99 4.36
CA ARG A 21 -0.85 7.33 4.48
C ARG A 21 0.47 7.30 3.73
N THR A 22 0.37 7.49 2.41
CA THR A 22 1.47 7.52 1.48
C THR A 22 2.53 8.48 2.00
N LEU A 23 3.81 8.20 1.75
CA LEU A 23 4.90 9.16 1.98
C LEU A 23 4.51 10.60 1.59
N ALA A 24 3.76 10.75 0.49
CA ALA A 24 3.22 12.03 0.02
C ALA A 24 2.32 12.80 1.02
N ALA A 25 1.69 12.13 1.99
CA ALA A 25 0.81 12.71 3.01
C ALA A 25 1.52 13.03 4.33
N GLN A 26 2.81 12.70 4.47
CA GLN A 26 3.63 13.20 5.58
C GLN A 26 3.86 14.70 5.39
N GLN A 27 3.65 15.48 6.45
CA GLN A 27 3.85 16.94 6.45
C GLN A 27 5.32 17.23 6.13
N SER A 28 5.53 17.62 4.88
CA SER A 28 6.82 18.03 4.31
C SER A 28 7.16 19.45 4.76
N THR A 29 8.42 19.69 5.13
CA THR A 29 8.96 21.04 5.25
C THR A 29 9.32 21.64 3.88
N ALA A 30 9.45 20.82 2.83
CA ALA A 30 9.79 21.24 1.48
C ALA A 30 8.55 21.36 0.57
N ASP A 31 8.58 22.30 -0.39
CA ASP A 31 7.59 22.34 -1.48
C ASP A 31 7.84 21.16 -2.44
N VAL A 32 7.15 20.05 -2.18
CA VAL A 32 7.22 18.80 -2.95
C VAL A 32 6.81 18.99 -4.42
N SER A 33 6.23 20.13 -4.77
CA SER A 33 5.86 20.49 -6.15
C SER A 33 7.09 20.81 -7.01
N GLN A 34 8.21 21.20 -6.39
CA GLN A 34 9.48 21.46 -7.09
C GLN A 34 10.32 20.19 -7.22
N PRO A 35 11.14 20.04 -8.28
CA PRO A 35 12.11 18.96 -8.37
C PRO A 35 13.13 19.00 -7.23
N ASN A 36 13.46 17.83 -6.69
CA ASN A 36 14.53 17.65 -5.71
C ASN A 36 15.89 17.95 -6.39
N PRO A 37 16.68 18.91 -5.88
CA PRO A 37 18.01 19.21 -6.41
C PRO A 37 19.00 18.04 -6.25
N HIS A 38 18.74 17.15 -5.29
CA HIS A 38 19.58 15.98 -4.97
C HIS A 38 18.86 14.67 -5.32
N ILE A 39 18.42 14.54 -6.57
CA ILE A 39 17.77 13.32 -7.04
C ILE A 39 18.74 12.12 -7.01
N ASP A 40 18.23 10.96 -6.61
CA ASP A 40 18.96 9.70 -6.62
C ASP A 40 19.48 9.34 -8.01
N ARG A 41 20.79 9.05 -8.09
CA ARG A 41 21.51 8.66 -9.31
C ARG A 41 22.02 7.21 -9.27
N SER A 42 21.49 6.40 -8.37
CA SER A 42 21.91 5.01 -8.16
C SER A 42 21.51 4.04 -9.28
N GLY A 43 20.65 4.46 -10.21
CA GLY A 43 20.07 3.59 -11.26
C GLY A 43 18.73 2.94 -10.86
N ILE A 44 18.33 3.02 -9.59
CA ILE A 44 17.08 2.38 -9.12
C ILE A 44 15.84 2.96 -9.79
N ARG A 45 15.82 4.27 -10.05
CA ARG A 45 14.65 4.93 -10.62
C ARG A 45 14.38 4.45 -12.05
N GLU A 46 15.43 4.37 -12.85
CA GLU A 46 15.40 3.86 -14.23
C GLU A 46 14.91 2.41 -14.27
N ILE A 47 15.33 1.59 -13.30
CA ILE A 47 14.89 0.19 -13.18
C ILE A 47 13.41 0.11 -12.78
N ILE A 48 12.94 0.95 -11.86
CA ILE A 48 11.53 0.99 -11.44
C ILE A 48 10.63 1.47 -12.59
N ASP A 49 11.03 2.55 -13.27
CA ASP A 49 10.28 3.13 -14.39
C ASP A 49 10.29 2.20 -15.62
N GLY A 50 11.38 1.45 -15.83
CA GLY A 50 11.48 0.46 -16.91
C GLY A 50 10.71 -0.84 -16.65
N ALA A 51 10.46 -1.19 -15.39
CA ALA A 51 9.81 -2.46 -15.01
C ALA A 51 8.28 -2.38 -14.89
N GLY A 52 7.67 -1.19 -14.94
CA GLY A 52 6.22 -1.05 -14.82
C GLY A 52 5.72 0.39 -14.64
N PRO A 53 4.44 0.57 -14.27
CA PRO A 53 3.88 1.91 -14.05
C PRO A 53 4.51 2.58 -12.82
N SER A 54 4.46 3.92 -12.77
CA SER A 54 4.98 4.67 -11.63
C SER A 54 4.36 4.18 -10.30
N PRO A 55 5.07 4.28 -9.16
CA PRO A 55 4.58 3.75 -7.88
C PRO A 55 3.19 4.28 -7.49
N GLY A 56 2.89 5.54 -7.82
CA GLY A 56 1.55 6.11 -7.62
C GLY A 56 0.48 5.41 -8.46
N ARG A 57 0.75 5.09 -9.72
CA ARG A 57 -0.19 4.41 -10.62
C ARG A 57 -0.38 2.94 -10.26
N ALA A 58 0.68 2.23 -9.88
CA ALA A 58 0.58 0.86 -9.38
C ALA A 58 -0.29 0.76 -8.10
N LEU A 59 -0.31 1.80 -7.27
CA LEU A 59 -1.20 1.89 -6.10
C LEU A 59 -2.68 1.97 -6.51
N LEU A 60 -3.02 2.60 -7.65
CA LEU A 60 -4.40 2.59 -8.18
C LEU A 60 -4.83 1.19 -8.59
N GLU A 61 -3.96 0.45 -9.28
CA GLU A 61 -4.28 -0.90 -9.76
C GLU A 61 -4.56 -1.85 -8.60
N LYS A 62 -3.75 -1.75 -7.53
CA LYS A 62 -3.92 -2.56 -6.31
C LYS A 62 -5.18 -2.22 -5.51
N ASN A 63 -5.63 -0.95 -5.57
CA ASN A 63 -6.82 -0.45 -4.87
C ASN A 63 -8.03 -0.26 -5.80
N SER A 64 -8.09 -0.97 -6.93
CA SER A 64 -9.15 -0.87 -7.95
C SER A 64 -10.55 -1.35 -7.51
N THR A 65 -10.78 -1.48 -6.20
CA THR A 65 -12.10 -1.66 -5.56
C THR A 65 -13.16 -0.69 -6.10
N GLY A 66 -12.75 0.49 -6.59
CA GLY A 66 -13.65 1.47 -7.20
C GLY A 66 -14.39 1.02 -8.46
N LEU A 67 -13.91 -0.01 -9.17
CA LEU A 67 -14.60 -0.60 -10.32
C LEU A 67 -15.71 -1.57 -9.86
N ILE A 68 -15.42 -2.36 -8.83
CA ILE A 68 -16.38 -3.28 -8.18
C ILE A 68 -17.49 -2.48 -7.47
N THR A 69 -17.14 -1.44 -6.70
CA THR A 69 -18.12 -0.56 -6.07
C THR A 69 -18.95 0.20 -7.10
N GLY A 70 -18.34 0.63 -8.21
CA GLY A 70 -19.05 1.31 -9.30
C GLY A 70 -20.11 0.42 -9.96
N ILE A 71 -19.75 -0.83 -10.27
CA ILE A 71 -20.69 -1.81 -10.82
C ILE A 71 -21.81 -2.10 -9.83
N LEU A 72 -21.48 -2.31 -8.55
CA LEU A 72 -22.48 -2.62 -7.51
C LEU A 72 -23.51 -1.48 -7.35
N VAL A 73 -23.06 -0.23 -7.40
CA VAL A 73 -23.95 0.95 -7.35
C VAL A 73 -24.87 1.00 -8.58
N ILE A 74 -24.35 0.73 -9.78
CA ILE A 74 -25.15 0.72 -11.01
C ILE A 74 -26.18 -0.41 -10.98
N THR A 75 -25.78 -1.60 -10.51
CA THR A 75 -26.68 -2.76 -10.40
C THR A 75 -27.79 -2.51 -9.38
N VAL A 76 -27.46 -1.99 -8.19
CA VAL A 76 -28.47 -1.64 -7.16
C VAL A 76 -29.42 -0.55 -7.67
N LEU A 77 -28.89 0.45 -8.39
CA LEU A 77 -29.70 1.51 -9.00
C LEU A 77 -30.70 0.95 -10.02
N ALA A 78 -30.24 0.08 -10.92
CA ALA A 78 -31.08 -0.52 -11.96
C ALA A 78 -32.18 -1.42 -11.36
N ILE A 79 -31.84 -2.23 -10.35
CA ILE A 79 -32.79 -3.10 -9.66
C ILE A 79 -33.87 -2.28 -8.95
N GLY A 80 -33.50 -1.22 -8.21
CA GLY A 80 -34.51 -0.43 -7.53
C GLY A 80 -35.34 0.46 -8.45
N LEU A 81 -34.81 0.91 -9.60
CA LEU A 81 -35.62 1.53 -10.66
C LEU A 81 -36.66 0.56 -11.22
N ALA A 82 -36.30 -0.71 -11.43
CA ALA A 82 -37.23 -1.73 -11.90
C ALA A 82 -38.33 -2.02 -10.85
N ILE A 83 -37.97 -2.12 -9.57
CA ILE A 83 -38.93 -2.32 -8.47
C ILE A 83 -39.86 -1.10 -8.34
N ALA A 84 -39.33 0.12 -8.43
CA ALA A 84 -40.13 1.34 -8.37
C ALA A 84 -41.11 1.44 -9.55
N ALA A 85 -40.68 1.09 -10.77
CA ALA A 85 -41.55 1.04 -11.94
C ALA A 85 -42.66 -0.01 -11.80
N ALA A 86 -42.34 -1.20 -11.30
CA ALA A 86 -43.33 -2.24 -11.03
C ALA A 86 -44.34 -1.82 -9.95
N ALA A 87 -43.86 -1.22 -8.86
CA ALA A 87 -44.72 -0.70 -7.79
C ALA A 87 -45.64 0.43 -8.28
N PHE A 88 -45.13 1.32 -9.15
CA PHE A 88 -45.93 2.38 -9.76
C PHE A 88 -47.02 1.82 -10.68
N ALA A 89 -46.70 0.79 -11.49
CA ALA A 89 -47.69 0.12 -12.34
C ALA A 89 -48.82 -0.49 -11.48
N VAL A 90 -48.49 -1.21 -10.42
CA VAL A 90 -49.48 -1.79 -9.49
C VAL A 90 -50.31 -0.72 -8.77
N TYR A 91 -49.69 0.39 -8.37
CA TYR A 91 -50.41 1.53 -7.78
C TYR A 91 -51.40 2.17 -8.76
N SER A 92 -51.00 2.33 -10.02
CA SER A 92 -51.83 2.95 -11.06
C SER A 92 -53.13 2.17 -11.28
N GLU A 93 -53.11 0.84 -11.08
CA GLU A 93 -54.27 -0.03 -11.21
C GLU A 93 -55.08 -0.14 -9.91
N THR A 94 -54.44 -0.24 -8.74
CA THR A 94 -55.13 -0.61 -7.48
C THR A 94 -55.47 0.57 -6.58
N LYS A 95 -54.84 1.74 -6.77
CA LYS A 95 -54.91 2.94 -5.91
C LYS A 95 -54.63 2.71 -4.41
N ALA A 96 -54.25 1.50 -4.01
CA ALA A 96 -53.93 1.15 -2.64
C ALA A 96 -52.40 1.20 -2.44
N ALA A 97 -51.95 1.59 -1.23
CA ALA A 97 -50.55 1.66 -0.78
C ALA A 97 -49.69 2.86 -1.22
N GLY A 98 -50.27 3.98 -1.67
CA GLY A 98 -49.55 5.21 -2.04
C GLY A 98 -48.48 5.70 -1.05
N PRO A 99 -48.74 5.75 0.28
CA PRO A 99 -47.75 6.20 1.27
C PRO A 99 -46.55 5.25 1.44
N VAL A 100 -46.78 3.94 1.38
CA VAL A 100 -45.73 2.92 1.57
C VAL A 100 -44.78 2.91 0.36
N ILE A 101 -45.33 3.06 -0.84
CA ILE A 101 -44.57 3.17 -2.08
C ILE A 101 -43.73 4.45 -2.07
N LEU A 102 -44.30 5.57 -1.63
CA LEU A 102 -43.58 6.85 -1.52
C LEU A 102 -42.43 6.78 -0.51
N ILE A 103 -42.65 6.18 0.68
CA ILE A 103 -41.60 6.01 1.70
C ILE A 103 -40.49 5.09 1.19
N SER A 104 -40.84 3.99 0.54
CA SER A 104 -39.86 3.05 -0.04
C SER A 104 -39.01 3.71 -1.13
N LEU A 105 -39.63 4.53 -1.98
CA LEU A 105 -38.94 5.31 -3.00
C LEU A 105 -37.97 6.32 -2.38
N LEU A 106 -38.38 7.03 -1.33
CA LEU A 106 -37.53 8.00 -0.63
C LEU A 106 -36.31 7.33 0.03
N ILE A 107 -36.51 6.18 0.68
CA ILE A 107 -35.41 5.40 1.26
C ILE A 107 -34.44 4.93 0.16
N PHE A 108 -34.97 4.46 -0.97
CA PHE A 108 -34.15 4.01 -2.09
C PHE A 108 -33.31 5.15 -2.69
N VAL A 109 -33.92 6.32 -2.90
CA VAL A 109 -33.23 7.52 -3.38
C VAL A 109 -32.14 7.94 -2.37
N ALA A 110 -32.45 7.97 -1.08
CA ALA A 110 -31.48 8.31 -0.04
C ALA A 110 -30.29 7.34 0.00
N LEU A 111 -30.54 6.03 -0.08
CA LEU A 111 -29.49 5.00 -0.10
C LEU A 111 -28.59 5.12 -1.34
N THR A 112 -29.22 5.37 -2.50
CA THR A 112 -28.50 5.61 -3.76
C THR A 112 -27.60 6.83 -3.67
N VAL A 113 -28.14 7.96 -3.20
CA VAL A 113 -27.36 9.20 -3.04
C VAL A 113 -26.20 8.97 -2.08
N PHE A 114 -26.43 8.28 -0.96
CA PHE A 114 -25.40 7.94 0.01
C PHE A 114 -24.27 7.11 -0.62
N LEU A 115 -24.60 6.05 -1.37
CA LEU A 115 -23.63 5.20 -2.06
C LEU A 115 -22.84 5.94 -3.14
N VAL A 116 -23.48 6.82 -3.91
CA VAL A 116 -22.83 7.67 -4.92
C VAL A 116 -21.86 8.64 -4.24
N VAL A 117 -22.30 9.32 -3.18
CA VAL A 117 -21.45 10.27 -2.43
C VAL A 117 -20.25 9.55 -1.81
N ALA A 118 -20.46 8.39 -1.19
CA ALA A 118 -19.39 7.56 -0.63
C ALA A 118 -18.39 7.13 -1.71
N SER A 119 -18.87 6.69 -2.88
CA SER A 119 -18.04 6.27 -4.01
C SER A 119 -17.23 7.43 -4.59
N VAL A 120 -17.85 8.61 -4.77
CA VAL A 120 -17.17 9.81 -5.28
C VAL A 120 -16.11 10.30 -4.28
N ARG A 121 -16.43 10.32 -2.98
CA ARG A 121 -15.46 10.67 -1.93
C ARG A 121 -14.29 9.70 -1.89
N GLY A 122 -14.55 8.39 -1.97
CA GLY A 122 -13.53 7.35 -2.05
C GLY A 122 -12.59 7.55 -3.25
N LYS A 123 -13.16 7.73 -4.46
CA LYS A 123 -12.39 8.02 -5.69
C LYS A 123 -11.57 9.31 -5.59
N LYS A 124 -12.16 10.40 -5.05
CA LYS A 124 -11.43 11.67 -4.86
C LYS A 124 -10.29 11.54 -3.85
N SER A 125 -10.48 10.76 -2.79
CA SER A 125 -9.43 10.49 -1.80
C SER A 125 -8.27 9.70 -2.44
N LEU A 126 -8.59 8.60 -3.12
CA LEU A 126 -7.62 7.76 -3.80
C LEU A 126 -6.85 8.53 -4.90
N ASN A 127 -7.55 9.33 -5.71
CA ASN A 127 -6.90 10.13 -6.75
C ASN A 127 -5.95 11.19 -6.17
N ARG A 128 -6.29 11.81 -5.03
CA ARG A 128 -5.38 12.75 -4.34
C ARG A 128 -4.14 12.05 -3.84
N MET A 129 -4.31 10.90 -3.19
CA MET A 129 -3.20 10.07 -2.70
C MET A 129 -2.25 9.66 -3.82
N VAL A 130 -2.81 9.23 -4.96
CA VAL A 130 -2.05 8.78 -6.12
C VAL A 130 -1.33 9.93 -6.80
N LYS A 131 -2.01 11.06 -7.02
CA LYS A 131 -1.37 12.26 -7.58
C LYS A 131 -0.24 12.75 -6.69
N GLY A 132 -0.45 12.76 -5.37
CA GLY A 132 0.60 13.11 -4.41
C GLY A 132 1.80 12.18 -4.55
N MET A 133 1.58 10.87 -4.58
CA MET A 133 2.66 9.88 -4.73
C MET A 133 3.38 10.01 -6.08
N ASP A 134 2.64 10.18 -7.17
CA ASP A 134 3.21 10.30 -8.52
C ASP A 134 4.02 11.60 -8.66
N ASN A 135 3.56 12.71 -8.12
CA ASN A 135 4.31 13.97 -8.09
C ASN A 135 5.57 13.84 -7.23
N THR A 136 5.44 13.28 -6.02
CA THR A 136 6.57 13.07 -5.10
C THR A 136 7.61 12.13 -5.72
N TRP A 137 7.16 11.07 -6.41
CA TRP A 137 8.02 10.21 -7.20
C TRP A 137 8.71 11.00 -8.30
N LYS A 138 7.97 11.60 -9.23
CA LYS A 138 8.50 12.34 -10.39
C LYS A 138 9.51 13.42 -10.02
N ASN A 139 9.23 14.12 -8.92
CA ASN A 139 10.09 15.19 -8.43
C ASN A 139 11.30 14.69 -7.63
N GLY A 140 11.50 13.38 -7.47
CA GLY A 140 12.73 12.86 -6.85
C GLY A 140 12.74 12.86 -5.32
N TRP A 141 11.59 13.01 -4.68
CA TRP A 141 11.48 13.11 -3.22
C TRP A 141 11.32 11.76 -2.51
N ILE A 142 11.06 10.69 -3.27
CA ILE A 142 11.04 9.32 -2.77
C ILE A 142 12.20 8.53 -3.35
N GLU A 143 12.94 7.88 -2.45
CA GLU A 143 13.97 6.91 -2.79
C GLU A 143 13.53 5.52 -2.40
N TYR A 144 13.93 4.54 -3.21
CA TYR A 144 13.74 3.13 -2.93
C TYR A 144 15.08 2.44 -2.71
N ARG A 145 15.15 1.57 -1.71
CA ARG A 145 16.37 0.82 -1.37
C ARG A 145 16.05 -0.66 -1.08
N PRO A 146 16.88 -1.60 -1.57
CA PRO A 146 16.86 -2.98 -1.11
C PRO A 146 17.18 -3.05 0.39
N VAL A 147 16.42 -3.86 1.12
CA VAL A 147 16.64 -4.12 2.53
C VAL A 147 16.55 -5.59 2.86
N LEU A 148 17.42 -6.06 3.75
CA LEU A 148 17.24 -7.32 4.46
C LEU A 148 16.38 -7.07 5.69
N ILE A 149 15.30 -7.82 5.82
CA ILE A 149 14.33 -7.67 6.90
C ILE A 149 14.76 -8.56 8.06
N GLY A 150 15.06 -7.98 9.22
CA GLY A 150 15.37 -8.73 10.43
C GLY A 150 14.16 -9.39 11.08
N GLU A 151 14.28 -9.66 12.37
CA GLU A 151 13.22 -10.24 13.18
C GLU A 151 12.02 -9.29 13.29
N LEU A 152 10.82 -9.84 13.13
CA LEU A 152 9.59 -9.07 13.32
C LEU A 152 9.29 -8.97 14.81
N ALA A 153 9.07 -7.75 15.29
CA ALA A 153 8.63 -7.49 16.65
C ALA A 153 7.20 -6.95 16.65
N LEU A 154 6.32 -7.60 17.40
CA LEU A 154 4.96 -7.12 17.60
C LEU A 154 5.01 -5.85 18.46
N VAL A 155 4.43 -4.77 17.96
CA VAL A 155 4.38 -3.47 18.67
C VAL A 155 3.04 -3.28 19.36
N ARG A 156 1.95 -3.59 18.66
CA ARG A 156 0.59 -3.45 19.20
C ARG A 156 -0.39 -4.34 18.45
N GLN A 157 -1.50 -4.63 19.12
CA GLN A 157 -2.66 -5.30 18.55
C GLN A 157 -3.84 -4.36 18.67
N LYS A 158 -4.71 -4.32 17.66
CA LYS A 158 -5.91 -3.49 17.68
C LYS A 158 -7.10 -4.33 17.28
N ASP A 159 -8.08 -4.36 18.16
CA ASP A 159 -9.39 -4.91 17.89
C ASP A 159 -10.26 -3.86 17.22
N ASP A 160 -10.64 -4.08 15.97
CA ASP A 160 -11.60 -3.23 15.26
C ASP A 160 -13.04 -3.81 15.33
N GLY A 161 -13.30 -4.76 16.23
CA GLY A 161 -14.61 -5.38 16.48
C GLY A 161 -14.92 -6.56 15.56
N ASP A 162 -14.54 -6.46 14.29
CA ASP A 162 -14.69 -7.55 13.30
C ASP A 162 -13.36 -8.26 12.98
N THR A 163 -12.22 -7.61 13.24
CA THR A 163 -10.90 -8.15 12.87
C THR A 163 -9.82 -7.63 13.80
N MET A 164 -8.97 -8.54 14.28
CA MET A 164 -7.74 -8.20 14.97
C MET A 164 -6.64 -7.82 13.97
N THR A 165 -6.11 -6.60 14.11
CA THR A 165 -4.99 -6.10 13.32
C THR A 165 -3.71 -6.11 14.15
N TYR A 166 -2.67 -6.77 13.63
CA TYR A 166 -1.37 -6.92 14.27
C TYR A 166 -0.35 -5.98 13.62
N TYR A 167 0.28 -5.15 14.43
CA TYR A 167 1.26 -4.17 13.99
C TYR A 167 2.66 -4.57 14.42
N TYR A 168 3.58 -4.51 13.48
CA TYR A 168 4.96 -4.93 13.65
C TYR A 168 5.92 -3.81 13.28
N THR A 169 7.13 -3.92 13.81
CA THR A 169 8.33 -3.26 13.30
C THR A 169 9.42 -4.32 13.13
N ALA A 170 10.46 -3.97 12.37
CA ALA A 170 11.64 -4.79 12.17
C ALA A 170 12.88 -3.90 11.97
N PRO A 171 14.04 -4.25 12.52
CA PRO A 171 15.31 -3.67 12.11
C PRO A 171 15.63 -4.12 10.68
N LEU A 172 16.18 -3.21 9.88
CA LEU A 172 16.52 -3.43 8.48
C LEU A 172 18.02 -3.25 8.26
N LEU A 173 18.62 -4.07 7.39
CA LEU A 173 19.92 -3.75 6.77
C LEU A 173 19.65 -3.20 5.36
N MET A 174 19.82 -1.90 5.20
CA MET A 174 19.61 -1.21 3.94
C MET A 174 20.88 -1.20 3.11
N LEU A 175 20.80 -1.79 1.91
CA LEU A 175 21.90 -1.83 0.97
C LEU A 175 22.01 -0.50 0.21
N GLN A 176 23.20 0.10 0.27
CA GLN A 176 23.54 1.33 -0.42
C GLN A 176 24.16 1.06 -1.80
N PRO A 177 24.18 2.04 -2.71
CA PRO A 177 24.75 1.87 -4.05
C PRO A 177 26.25 1.55 -4.07
N ASP A 178 26.98 1.94 -3.02
CA ASP A 178 28.40 1.63 -2.85
C ASP A 178 28.66 0.23 -2.28
N GLY A 179 27.60 -0.55 -2.01
CA GLY A 179 27.65 -1.87 -1.41
C GLY A 179 27.67 -1.87 0.12
N SER A 180 27.74 -0.70 0.76
CA SER A 180 27.64 -0.60 2.22
C SER A 180 26.23 -0.94 2.71
N MET A 181 26.13 -1.36 3.97
CA MET A 181 24.85 -1.72 4.58
C MET A 181 24.64 -0.98 5.89
N ASN A 182 23.56 -0.20 5.96
CA ASN A 182 23.21 0.61 7.12
C ASN A 182 22.04 0.01 7.87
N ARG A 183 22.15 -0.05 9.20
CA ARG A 183 21.03 -0.45 10.06
C ARG A 183 20.06 0.70 10.21
N VAL A 184 18.79 0.45 9.89
CA VAL A 184 17.70 1.43 10.05
C VAL A 184 16.45 0.74 10.60
N PRO A 185 15.67 1.39 11.48
CA PRO A 185 14.38 0.85 11.89
C PRO A 185 13.36 1.00 10.76
N SER A 186 12.44 0.04 10.62
CA SER A 186 11.28 0.21 9.73
C SER A 186 10.17 1.01 10.41
N SER A 187 9.39 1.73 9.59
CA SER A 187 8.08 2.21 10.01
C SER A 187 7.17 1.03 10.41
N GLN A 188 6.19 1.26 11.27
CA GLN A 188 5.22 0.22 11.60
C GLN A 188 4.49 -0.29 10.34
N PHE A 189 4.30 -1.61 10.25
CA PHE A 189 3.55 -2.26 9.17
C PHE A 189 2.60 -3.32 9.74
N THR A 190 1.64 -3.74 8.92
CA THR A 190 0.68 -4.78 9.31
C THR A 190 1.08 -6.12 8.73
N ASN A 191 0.82 -7.19 9.48
CA ASN A 191 0.98 -8.54 9.00
C ASN A 191 0.00 -9.50 9.70
N ARG A 192 0.11 -10.79 9.36
CA ARG A 192 -0.66 -11.87 9.98
C ARG A 192 -0.43 -11.96 11.48
N ASP A 193 -1.30 -12.73 12.13
CA ASP A 193 -1.19 -13.11 13.53
C ASP A 193 0.22 -13.67 13.89
N PRO A 194 0.77 -13.32 15.06
CA PRO A 194 2.10 -13.77 15.48
C PRO A 194 2.26 -15.29 15.53
N ALA A 195 1.22 -16.03 15.95
CA ALA A 195 1.29 -17.49 16.04
C ALA A 195 1.37 -18.12 14.64
N TRP A 196 0.64 -17.57 13.66
CA TRP A 196 0.78 -17.97 12.26
C TRP A 196 2.20 -17.71 11.73
N LEU A 197 2.78 -16.55 12.02
CA LEU A 197 4.13 -16.20 11.57
C LEU A 197 5.18 -17.15 12.17
N LYS A 198 5.10 -17.41 13.48
CA LYS A 198 5.96 -18.39 14.16
C LYS A 198 5.81 -19.80 13.57
N ALA A 199 4.57 -20.25 13.32
CA ALA A 199 4.31 -21.55 12.69
C ALA A 199 4.90 -21.67 11.27
N LYS A 200 5.02 -20.55 10.55
CA LYS A 200 5.68 -20.49 9.24
C LYS A 200 7.19 -20.26 9.30
N LYS A 201 7.77 -20.30 10.51
CA LYS A 201 9.22 -20.13 10.77
C LYS A 201 9.75 -18.78 10.28
N PHE A 202 8.93 -17.74 10.33
CA PHE A 202 9.45 -16.38 10.18
C PHE A 202 10.26 -16.00 11.42
N ALA A 203 11.34 -15.23 11.21
CA ALA A 203 12.18 -14.72 12.27
C ALA A 203 11.38 -13.67 13.07
N MET A 204 11.20 -13.91 14.36
CA MET A 204 10.33 -13.14 15.25
C MET A 204 11.08 -12.88 16.55
N ALA A 205 11.01 -11.64 17.02
CA ALA A 205 11.54 -11.23 18.32
C ALA A 205 10.43 -11.17 19.36
N ASP A 206 10.81 -11.29 20.63
CA ASP A 206 9.86 -11.15 21.75
C ASP A 206 9.42 -9.70 21.95
N SER A 207 10.31 -8.74 21.70
CA SER A 207 9.98 -7.31 21.73
C SER A 207 10.77 -6.49 20.70
N PRO A 208 10.34 -5.24 20.41
CA PRO A 208 11.08 -4.36 19.49
C PRO A 208 12.52 -4.06 19.92
N GLN A 209 12.79 -4.06 21.23
CA GLN A 209 14.12 -3.76 21.78
C GLN A 209 15.10 -4.91 21.60
N THR A 210 14.61 -6.15 21.51
CA THR A 210 15.44 -7.36 21.32
C THR A 210 15.54 -7.77 19.87
N ALA A 211 14.78 -7.15 18.97
CA ALA A 211 14.78 -7.50 17.55
C ALA A 211 16.13 -7.19 16.90
N THR A 212 16.65 -8.16 16.16
CA THR A 212 17.94 -8.05 15.47
C THR A 212 17.81 -8.27 13.97
N VAL A 213 18.85 -7.87 13.23
CA VAL A 213 18.98 -8.14 11.79
C VAL A 213 20.40 -8.58 11.50
N ASP A 214 20.50 -9.76 10.90
CA ASP A 214 21.74 -10.35 10.39
C ASP A 214 21.44 -11.28 9.20
N PHE A 215 22.49 -11.85 8.61
CA PHE A 215 22.35 -12.72 7.45
C PHE A 215 21.87 -14.15 7.76
N THR A 216 21.78 -14.52 9.04
CA THR A 216 21.39 -15.88 9.47
C THR A 216 19.94 -15.94 9.95
N HIS A 217 19.48 -14.94 10.69
CA HIS A 217 18.14 -14.78 11.24
C HIS A 217 17.45 -13.57 10.61
N ASN A 218 16.90 -13.79 9.42
CA ASN A 218 16.16 -12.76 8.68
C ASN A 218 14.94 -13.36 8.00
N ASN A 219 14.09 -12.45 7.52
CA ASN A 219 12.90 -12.75 6.77
C ASN A 219 13.08 -12.55 5.25
N GLY A 220 14.32 -12.45 4.77
CA GLY A 220 14.67 -12.23 3.36
C GLY A 220 14.65 -10.77 2.94
N TRP A 221 14.90 -10.56 1.65
CA TRP A 221 15.04 -9.24 1.03
C TRP A 221 13.73 -8.69 0.48
N ASP A 222 13.54 -7.38 0.64
CA ASP A 222 12.47 -6.61 0.02
C ASP A 222 12.97 -5.21 -0.35
N VAL A 223 12.08 -4.34 -0.85
CA VAL A 223 12.38 -2.95 -1.18
C VAL A 223 11.49 -2.03 -0.35
N VAL A 224 12.13 -1.10 0.35
CA VAL A 224 11.44 -0.03 1.09
C VAL A 224 11.57 1.29 0.35
N GLY A 225 10.58 2.15 0.54
CA GLY A 225 10.64 3.54 0.13
C GLY A 225 10.73 4.46 1.33
N TYR A 226 11.42 5.59 1.19
CA TYR A 226 11.43 6.66 2.18
C TYR A 226 11.52 8.03 1.52
N ARG A 227 11.19 9.07 2.29
CA ARG A 227 11.28 10.47 1.85
C ARG A 227 12.62 11.07 2.20
N VAL A 228 13.24 11.74 1.24
CA VAL A 228 14.57 12.35 1.45
C VAL A 228 14.52 13.71 2.12
N ASP A 229 13.35 14.37 2.10
CA ASP A 229 13.14 15.68 2.71
C ASP A 229 12.85 15.64 4.22
N LEU A 230 12.72 14.44 4.80
CA LEU A 230 12.50 14.26 6.22
C LEU A 230 13.83 14.10 6.96
N PRO A 231 14.01 14.74 8.14
CA PRO A 231 15.27 14.69 8.88
C PRO A 231 15.60 13.28 9.40
N ASN A 232 14.58 12.49 9.73
CA ASN A 232 14.70 11.09 10.16
C ASN A 232 13.72 10.25 9.35
N PRO A 233 14.09 9.85 8.12
CA PRO A 233 13.16 9.17 7.24
C PRO A 233 12.97 7.72 7.68
N GLU A 234 11.73 7.36 8.01
CA GLU A 234 11.37 5.98 8.32
C GLU A 234 11.05 5.21 7.04
N PRO A 235 11.83 4.16 6.69
CA PRO A 235 11.56 3.33 5.53
C PRO A 235 10.27 2.53 5.69
N GLN A 236 9.44 2.55 4.65
CA GLN A 236 8.14 1.88 4.64
C GLN A 236 8.05 0.85 3.54
N PHE A 237 7.36 -0.25 3.83
CA PHE A 237 7.09 -1.33 2.87
C PHE A 237 5.87 -1.03 2.00
N GLY A 238 5.86 -1.60 0.80
CA GLY A 238 4.64 -1.67 -0.01
C GLY A 238 4.11 -0.33 -0.53
N LEU A 239 4.98 0.66 -0.72
CA LEU A 239 4.68 2.02 -1.17
C LEU A 239 4.36 2.13 -2.67
N GLY A 240 3.53 1.22 -3.19
CA GLY A 240 3.10 1.25 -4.59
C GLY A 240 4.07 0.59 -5.57
N LEU A 241 5.11 -0.10 -5.11
CA LEU A 241 5.87 -0.98 -6.01
C LEU A 241 5.07 -2.26 -6.33
N THR A 242 5.07 -2.64 -7.60
CA THR A 242 4.62 -3.95 -8.05
C THR A 242 5.64 -5.03 -7.70
N LYS A 243 5.23 -6.30 -7.71
CA LYS A 243 6.16 -7.43 -7.49
C LYS A 243 7.28 -7.45 -8.52
N GLN A 244 6.97 -7.12 -9.78
CA GLN A 244 7.93 -7.07 -10.87
C GLN A 244 8.97 -5.96 -10.67
N GLN A 245 8.56 -4.80 -10.15
CA GLN A 245 9.49 -3.72 -9.82
C GLN A 245 10.40 -4.08 -8.64
N VAL A 246 9.86 -4.70 -7.59
CA VAL A 246 10.66 -5.21 -6.47
C VAL A 246 11.71 -6.22 -6.99
N GLU A 247 11.30 -7.14 -7.84
CA GLU A 247 12.17 -8.12 -8.49
C GLU A 247 13.29 -7.47 -9.32
N ALA A 248 12.95 -6.47 -10.15
CA ALA A 248 13.90 -5.76 -10.97
C ALA A 248 14.94 -5.02 -10.11
N VAL A 249 14.49 -4.33 -9.06
CA VAL A 249 15.37 -3.61 -8.12
C VAL A 249 16.33 -4.57 -7.40
N LEU A 250 15.81 -5.66 -6.83
CA LEU A 250 16.65 -6.63 -6.14
C LEU A 250 17.66 -7.29 -7.09
N SER A 251 17.26 -7.60 -8.32
CA SER A 251 18.15 -8.20 -9.33
C SER A 251 19.22 -7.21 -9.81
N PHE A 252 18.86 -5.93 -9.94
CA PHE A 252 19.81 -4.88 -10.27
C PHE A 252 20.85 -4.70 -9.16
N ALA A 253 20.40 -4.59 -7.90
CA ALA A 253 21.30 -4.40 -6.77
C ALA A 253 22.24 -5.60 -6.57
N ALA A 254 21.69 -6.81 -6.66
CA ALA A 254 22.45 -8.06 -6.67
C ALA A 254 23.62 -8.07 -7.67
N LYS A 255 23.39 -7.52 -8.86
CA LYS A 255 24.39 -7.50 -9.94
C LYS A 255 25.40 -6.36 -9.84
N ASN A 256 24.97 -5.19 -9.33
CA ASN A 256 25.75 -3.96 -9.45
C ASN A 256 26.33 -3.46 -8.13
N TRP A 257 25.72 -3.79 -7.00
CA TRP A 257 26.08 -3.24 -5.68
C TRP A 257 26.69 -4.27 -4.75
N VAL A 258 26.32 -5.54 -4.90
CA VAL A 258 26.95 -6.64 -4.15
C VAL A 258 28.15 -7.12 -4.95
N ARG A 259 29.36 -6.98 -4.38
CA ARG A 259 30.63 -7.42 -4.97
C ARG A 259 31.25 -8.53 -4.14
#